data_AF-A0A0Q5LNZ9-F1
#
_entry.id   AF-A0A0Q5LNZ9-F1
#
_cell.length_a   1.000
_cell.length_b   1.000
_cell.length_c   1.000
_cell.angle_alpha   90.00
_cell.angle_beta   90.00
_cell.angle_gamma   90.00
#
_symmetry.space_group_name_H-M   'P 1'
#
loop_
_entity.id
_entity.type
_entity.pdbx_description
1 polymer ?
#
loop_
_entity_poly.entity_id
_entity_poly.type
_entity_poly.pdbx_seq_one_letter_code
_entity_poly.pdbx_strand_id
1 'polypeptide(L)'
;MKPDPPVKELQRDSALYFRDEYQPNVEKVQFTREGDRPGLGAPWRVNAIATVEGSDYYVIIGPDTGPSFVGGTGVPPEAPTPAPHLPLTVIHSDGTSEVIQ
;
A
#
# COMPACT_ATOMS: atom_id res chain seq x y z
N MET A 1 -13.83 -10.07 19.79
CA MET A 1 -12.96 -9.46 18.76
C MET A 1 -12.96 -7.96 19.01
N LYS A 2 -11.79 -7.32 19.03
CA LYS A 2 -11.75 -5.85 19.00
C LYS A 2 -12.25 -5.40 17.62
N PRO A 3 -13.00 -4.29 17.52
CA PRO A 3 -13.30 -3.72 16.23
C PRO A 3 -11.99 -3.33 15.55
N ASP A 4 -11.98 -3.42 14.23
CA ASP A 4 -10.83 -2.98 13.45
C ASP A 4 -10.65 -1.46 13.61
N PRO A 5 -9.41 -0.96 13.50
CA PRO A 5 -9.19 0.46 13.30
C PRO A 5 -10.01 0.98 12.12
N PRO A 6 -10.31 2.29 12.07
CA PRO A 6 -10.92 2.92 10.91
C PRO A 6 -10.21 2.51 9.61
N VAL A 7 -10.97 2.27 8.54
CA VAL A 7 -10.45 1.87 7.21
C VAL A 7 -9.30 2.78 6.76
N LYS A 8 -9.43 4.08 7.00
CA LYS A 8 -8.41 5.07 6.66
C LYS A 8 -7.07 4.83 7.36
N GLU A 9 -7.09 4.45 8.64
CA GLU A 9 -5.88 4.12 9.40
C GLU A 9 -5.24 2.84 8.87
N LEU A 10 -6.04 1.80 8.61
CA LEU A 10 -5.53 0.55 8.01
C LEU A 10 -4.88 0.77 6.63
N GLN A 11 -5.49 1.62 5.80
CA GLN A 11 -4.94 2.02 4.51
C GLN A 11 -3.61 2.77 4.68
N ARG A 12 -3.56 3.76 5.57
CA ARG A 12 -2.33 4.48 5.89
C ARG A 12 -1.22 3.54 6.34
N ASP A 13 -1.51 2.66 7.30
CA ASP A 13 -0.54 1.71 7.85
C ASP A 13 -0.07 0.72 6.80
N SER A 14 -0.96 0.28 5.89
CA SER A 14 -0.59 -0.58 4.76
C SER A 14 0.36 0.11 3.78
N ALA A 15 0.14 1.40 3.48
CA ALA A 15 1.01 2.18 2.61
C ALA A 15 2.39 2.38 3.25
N LEU A 16 2.43 2.67 4.56
CA LEU A 16 3.66 2.78 5.35
C LEU A 16 4.45 1.48 5.37
N TYR A 17 3.80 0.37 5.72
CA TYR A 17 4.44 -0.94 5.75
C TYR A 17 4.99 -1.34 4.38
N PHE A 18 4.24 -1.08 3.31
CA PHE A 18 4.71 -1.32 1.95
C PHE A 18 5.94 -0.49 1.58
N ARG A 19 5.95 0.81 1.91
CA ARG A 19 7.11 1.68 1.70
C ARG A 19 8.32 1.18 2.48
N ASP A 20 8.15 0.95 3.78
CA ASP A 20 9.27 0.72 4.70
C ASP A 20 9.92 -0.65 4.50
N GLU A 21 9.13 -1.68 4.18
CA GLU A 21 9.62 -3.06 4.10
C GLU A 21 9.85 -3.58 2.67
N TYR A 22 9.23 -2.98 1.65
CA TYR A 22 9.24 -3.55 0.29
C TYR A 22 9.67 -2.58 -0.80
N GLN A 23 9.23 -1.32 -0.75
CA GLN A 23 9.40 -0.36 -1.84
C GLN A 23 9.65 1.06 -1.30
N PRO A 24 10.85 1.35 -0.75
CA PRO A 24 11.18 2.67 -0.20
C PRO A 24 11.15 3.81 -1.24
N ASN A 25 11.25 3.49 -2.53
CA ASN A 25 11.12 4.41 -3.65
C ASN A 25 9.67 4.60 -4.14
N VAL A 26 8.66 4.08 -3.42
CA VAL A 26 7.25 4.32 -3.77
C VAL A 26 6.89 5.79 -3.58
N GLU A 27 6.34 6.38 -4.64
CA GLU A 27 5.99 7.80 -4.71
C GLU A 27 4.53 8.03 -4.27
N LYS A 28 3.66 7.09 -4.63
CA LYS A 28 2.22 7.21 -4.43
C LYS A 28 1.58 5.84 -4.22
N VAL A 29 0.65 5.76 -3.28
CA VAL A 29 -0.26 4.61 -3.10
C VAL A 29 -1.69 5.12 -3.18
N GLN A 30 -2.45 4.64 -4.18
CA GLN A 30 -3.85 4.97 -4.37
C GLN A 30 -4.73 3.74 -4.10
N PHE A 31 -5.48 3.79 -3.00
CA PHE A 31 -6.41 2.72 -2.64
C PHE A 31 -7.66 2.76 -3.52
N THR A 32 -8.05 1.59 -4.03
CA THR A 32 -9.16 1.45 -5.00
C THR A 32 -10.46 0.96 -4.36
N ARG A 33 -10.40 0.56 -3.09
CA ARG A 33 -11.52 0.06 -2.28
C ARG A 33 -11.17 0.18 -0.81
N GLU A 34 -12.15 0.01 0.07
CA GLU A 34 -11.96 0.10 1.51
C GLU A 34 -10.98 -0.95 2.03
N GLY A 35 -11.07 -2.19 1.54
CA GLY A 35 -10.30 -3.34 2.03
C GLY A 35 -11.15 -4.26 2.87
N ASP A 36 -10.73 -5.51 3.03
CA ASP A 36 -11.49 -6.53 3.73
C ASP A 36 -10.60 -7.65 4.28
N ARG A 37 -11.24 -8.57 5.01
CA ARG A 37 -10.67 -9.89 5.33
C ARG A 37 -11.31 -10.92 4.41
N PRO A 38 -10.58 -11.56 3.49
CA PRO A 38 -11.16 -12.46 2.50
C PRO A 38 -11.67 -13.79 3.09
N GLY A 39 -11.62 -13.98 4.40
CA GLY A 39 -12.11 -15.18 5.08
C GLY A 39 -11.85 -15.17 6.58
N LEU A 40 -12.38 -16.17 7.27
CA LEU A 40 -12.18 -16.35 8.71
C LEU A 40 -10.68 -16.54 9.02
N GLY A 41 -10.12 -15.65 9.83
CA GLY A 41 -8.70 -15.69 10.23
C GLY A 41 -7.72 -15.12 9.18
N ALA A 42 -8.21 -14.65 8.03
CA ALA A 42 -7.35 -13.99 7.06
C ALA A 42 -6.92 -12.59 7.56
N PRO A 43 -5.67 -12.17 7.30
CA PRO A 43 -5.26 -10.79 7.57
C PRO A 43 -6.07 -9.84 6.70
N TRP A 44 -6.23 -8.60 7.19
CA TRP A 44 -6.88 -7.55 6.43
C TRP A 44 -6.01 -7.14 5.24
N ARG A 45 -6.61 -6.95 4.07
CA ARG A 45 -5.92 -6.52 2.86
C ARG A 45 -6.75 -5.57 2.03
N VAL A 46 -6.08 -4.82 1.17
CA VAL A 46 -6.71 -3.84 0.28
C VAL A 46 -6.00 -3.76 -1.06
N ASN A 47 -6.77 -3.52 -2.12
CA ASN A 47 -6.26 -3.27 -3.46
C ASN A 47 -5.84 -1.79 -3.61
N ALA A 48 -4.64 -1.59 -4.13
CA ALA A 48 -4.09 -0.27 -4.43
C ALA A 48 -3.36 -0.26 -5.78
N ILE A 49 -3.09 0.95 -6.26
CA ILE A 49 -2.15 1.24 -7.33
C ILE A 49 -0.95 1.92 -6.67
N ALA A 50 0.23 1.31 -6.79
CA ALA A 50 1.48 1.88 -6.31
C ALA A 50 2.26 2.45 -7.49
N THR A 51 2.65 3.72 -7.41
CA THR A 51 3.55 4.36 -8.39
C THR A 51 4.98 4.26 -7.88
N VAL A 52 5.84 3.58 -8.62
CA VAL A 52 7.27 3.40 -8.34
C VAL A 52 8.05 3.80 -9.59
N GLU A 53 8.95 4.77 -9.46
CA GLU A 53 9.75 5.30 -10.57
C GLU A 53 8.87 5.74 -11.76
N GLY A 54 7.78 6.45 -11.44
CA GLY A 54 6.78 6.91 -12.41
C GLY A 54 5.94 5.81 -13.07
N SER A 55 6.09 4.54 -12.70
CA SER A 55 5.33 3.41 -13.25
C SER A 55 4.29 2.90 -12.26
N ASP A 56 3.08 2.59 -12.75
CA ASP A 56 1.97 2.12 -11.92
C ASP A 56 1.90 0.59 -11.84
N TYR A 57 1.78 0.08 -10.62
CA TYR A 57 1.68 -1.35 -10.31
C TYR A 57 0.42 -1.63 -9.49
N TYR A 58 -0.38 -2.62 -9.93
CA TYR A 58 -1.53 -3.06 -9.16
C TYR A 58 -1.07 -4.01 -8.05
N VAL A 59 -1.40 -3.67 -6.82
CA VAL A 59 -0.91 -4.39 -5.64
C VAL A 59 -2.04 -4.62 -4.63
N ILE A 60 -1.93 -5.72 -3.90
CA ILE A 60 -2.73 -6.00 -2.71
C ILE A 60 -1.80 -5.95 -1.49
N ILE A 61 -2.06 -5.03 -0.57
CA ILE A 61 -1.22 -4.77 0.62
C ILE A 61 -2.05 -4.81 1.91
N GLY A 62 -1.36 -4.94 3.05
CA GLY A 62 -1.93 -4.87 4.39
C GLY A 62 -0.90 -4.30 5.38
N PRO A 63 -1.33 -3.92 6.61
CA PRO A 63 -0.47 -3.23 7.58
C PRO A 63 0.68 -4.08 8.15
N ASP A 64 0.63 -5.39 7.94
CA ASP A 64 1.57 -6.37 8.47
C ASP A 64 1.82 -7.52 7.46
N THR A 65 1.45 -7.30 6.21
CA THR A 65 1.42 -8.37 5.22
C THR A 65 2.02 -7.94 3.89
N GLY A 66 2.94 -8.76 3.39
CA GLY A 66 3.66 -8.48 2.15
C GLY A 66 2.76 -8.32 0.91
N PRO A 67 3.24 -7.55 -0.09
CA PRO A 67 2.48 -7.21 -1.28
C PRO A 67 2.23 -8.43 -2.15
N SER A 68 1.07 -8.43 -2.81
CA SER A 68 0.81 -9.31 -3.95
C SER A 68 0.58 -8.46 -5.19
N PHE A 69 1.46 -8.58 -6.18
CA PHE A 69 1.32 -7.87 -7.45
C PHE A 69 0.36 -8.62 -8.36
N VAL A 70 -0.59 -7.89 -8.92
CA VAL A 70 -1.70 -8.43 -9.73
C VAL A 70 -1.82 -7.65 -11.04
N GLY A 71 -2.71 -8.08 -11.94
CA GLY A 71 -3.07 -7.28 -13.11
C GLY A 71 -2.04 -7.25 -14.25
N GLY A 72 -0.99 -8.08 -14.19
CA GLY A 72 -0.05 -8.26 -15.31
C GLY A 72 0.93 -7.11 -15.55
N THR A 73 0.95 -6.09 -14.68
CA THR A 73 1.94 -4.99 -14.71
C THR A 73 3.33 -5.42 -14.23
N GLY A 74 3.49 -6.69 -13.86
CA GLY A 74 4.73 -7.23 -13.30
C GLY A 74 4.92 -6.82 -11.85
N VAL A 75 6.16 -6.95 -11.39
CA VAL A 75 6.62 -6.50 -10.08
C VAL A 75 7.49 -5.25 -10.28
N PRO A 76 7.48 -4.30 -9.33
CA PRO A 76 8.38 -3.16 -9.37
C PRO A 76 9.85 -3.62 -9.32
N PRO A 77 10.78 -2.77 -9.78
CA PRO A 77 12.20 -3.06 -9.68
C PRO A 77 12.64 -3.23 -8.23
N GLU A 78 13.83 -3.82 -8.06
CA GLU A 78 14.45 -3.91 -6.75
C GLU A 78 14.71 -2.52 -6.19
N ALA A 79 14.44 -2.36 -4.90
CA ALA A 79 14.58 -1.08 -4.23
C ALA A 79 16.05 -0.58 -4.27
N PRO A 80 16.28 0.70 -4.62
CA PRO A 80 17.63 1.25 -4.58
C PRO A 80 18.20 1.23 -3.16
N THR A 81 19.50 0.92 -3.05
CA THR A 81 20.26 0.94 -1.79
C THR A 81 21.34 2.02 -1.87
N PRO A 82 21.33 3.05 -0.99
CA PRO A 82 20.41 3.24 0.13
C PRO A 82 19.01 3.67 -0.32
N ALA A 83 18.02 3.32 0.51
CA ALA A 83 16.63 3.71 0.33
C ALA A 83 16.49 5.24 0.25
N PRO A 84 15.80 5.80 -0.77
CA PRO A 84 15.61 7.23 -0.88
C PRO A 84 14.52 7.67 0.11
N HIS A 85 14.75 8.79 0.80
CA HIS A 85 13.74 9.42 1.66
C HIS A 85 12.76 10.24 0.81
N LEU A 86 11.90 9.55 0.06
CA LEU A 86 10.88 10.19 -0.78
C LEU A 86 9.59 10.40 0.02
N PRO A 87 8.93 11.55 -0.13
CA PRO A 87 7.59 11.73 0.41
C PRO A 87 6.63 10.76 -0.28
N LEU A 88 5.86 10.01 0.53
CA LEU A 88 4.83 9.10 0.05
C LEU A 88 3.48 9.82 0.01
N THR A 89 2.88 9.92 -1.17
CA THR A 89 1.49 10.36 -1.31
C THR A 89 0.54 9.19 -1.12
N VAL A 90 -0.39 9.29 -0.18
CA VAL A 90 -1.44 8.28 0.05
C VAL A 90 -2.78 8.87 -0.37
N ILE A 91 -3.49 8.19 -1.27
CA ILE A 91 -4.87 8.51 -1.66
C ILE A 91 -5.76 7.39 -1.13
N HIS A 92 -6.62 7.73 -0.18
CA HIS A 92 -7.55 6.81 0.45
C HIS A 92 -8.73 6.51 -0.46
N SER A 93 -9.40 5.38 -0.21
CA SER A 93 -10.56 4.98 -1.01
C SER A 93 -11.77 5.91 -0.86
N ASP A 94 -11.80 6.76 0.17
CA ASP A 94 -12.81 7.80 0.37
C ASP A 94 -12.55 9.07 -0.45
N GLY A 95 -11.45 9.10 -1.23
CA GLY A 95 -11.04 10.22 -2.06
C GLY A 95 -10.19 11.27 -1.33
N THR A 96 -9.97 11.13 -0.02
CA THR A 96 -9.04 11.99 0.72
C THR A 96 -7.59 11.60 0.45
N SER A 97 -6.67 12.54 0.61
CA SER A 97 -5.24 12.29 0.39
C SER A 97 -4.38 12.91 1.47
N GLU A 98 -3.20 12.33 1.68
CA GLU A 98 -2.18 12.85 2.57
C GLU A 98 -0.77 12.58 2.04
N VAL A 99 0.21 13.31 2.56
CA VAL A 99 1.63 13.13 2.24
C VAL A 99 2.36 12.76 3.52
N ILE A 100 3.11 11.66 3.47
CA ILE A 100 3.89 11.12 4.58
C ILE A 100 5.37 11.33 4.27
N GLN A 101 6.13 11.81 5.25
CA GLN A 101 7.58 12.00 5.15
C GLN A 101 8.35 10.71 5.48
#